data_AF-X1DJS8-F1
#
_entry.id   AF-X1DJS8-F1
#
_cell.length_a   1.000
_cell.length_b   1.000
_cell.length_c   1.000
_cell.angle_alpha   90.00
_cell.angle_beta   90.00
_cell.angle_gamma   90.00
#
_symmetry.space_group_name_H-M   'P 1'
#
loop_
_entity.id
_entity.type
_entity.pdbx_description
1 polymer ?
#
loop_
_entity_poly.entity_id
_entity_poly.type
_entity_poly.pdbx_seq_one_letter_code
_entity_poly.pdbx_strand_id
1 'polypeptide(L)'
;SLFFSAPLPVNWFYFIVTFMMTACACAGLSVLIGVISTSSRMTVLWSQLVFIPSMILGGMMLPFSMLPGAISKIALLLPATHAMNAFRGLAQNLTADFNPIGSLIILLASGVLAFGLAIYLFNWDRRNASQPGHPLMALLVLLPYVIGIFILS
;
A
#
# COMPACT_ATOMS: atom_id res chain seq x y z
N SER A 1 -12.00 4.29 -22.70
CA SER A 1 -12.21 5.01 -23.96
C SER A 1 -13.66 5.07 -24.43
N LEU A 2 -14.58 4.17 -24.05
CA LEU A 2 -15.95 4.19 -24.61
C LEU A 2 -16.97 5.14 -23.92
N PHE A 3 -16.77 5.52 -22.64
CA PHE A 3 -17.72 6.41 -21.93
C PHE A 3 -17.08 7.66 -21.31
N PHE A 4 -15.77 7.65 -21.06
CA PHE A 4 -15.06 8.72 -20.34
C PHE A 4 -13.79 9.22 -21.06
N SER A 5 -13.58 8.85 -22.33
CA SER A 5 -12.34 9.12 -23.10
C SER A 5 -11.03 8.73 -22.39
N ALA A 6 -11.11 7.92 -21.33
CA ALA A 6 -9.95 7.46 -20.60
C ALA A 6 -9.09 6.54 -21.48
N PRO A 7 -7.76 6.73 -21.51
CA PRO A 7 -6.87 5.83 -22.22
C PRO A 7 -7.00 4.41 -21.67
N LEU A 8 -7.10 3.44 -22.57
CA LEU A 8 -7.09 2.03 -22.18
C LEU A 8 -5.66 1.62 -21.80
N PRO A 9 -5.50 0.62 -20.90
CA PRO A 9 -4.19 0.02 -20.67
C PRO A 9 -3.56 -0.44 -21.97
N VAL A 10 -2.31 -0.05 -22.17
CA VAL A 10 -1.47 -0.52 -23.27
C VAL A 10 -1.08 -1.97 -23.03
N ASN A 11 -0.79 -2.32 -21.77
CA ASN A 11 -0.47 -3.68 -21.36
C ASN A 11 -1.48 -4.21 -20.32
N TRP A 12 -2.41 -5.04 -20.81
CA TRP A 12 -3.46 -5.64 -19.99
C TRP A 12 -2.93 -6.64 -18.95
N PHE A 13 -1.86 -7.37 -19.26
CA PHE A 13 -1.27 -8.30 -18.31
C PHE A 13 -0.74 -7.55 -17.08
N TYR A 14 0.09 -6.53 -17.29
CA TYR A 14 0.60 -5.72 -16.19
C TYR A 14 -0.48 -4.93 -15.48
N PHE A 15 -1.55 -4.52 -16.16
CA PHE A 15 -2.71 -3.92 -15.52
C PHE A 15 -3.32 -4.87 -14.48
N ILE A 16 -3.61 -6.11 -14.87
CA ILE A 16 -4.20 -7.12 -13.98
C ILE A 16 -3.25 -7.45 -12.82
N VAL A 17 -1.95 -7.65 -13.11
CA VAL A 17 -0.94 -7.95 -12.09
C VAL A 17 -0.83 -6.80 -11.08
N THR A 18 -0.72 -5.57 -11.56
CA THR A 18 -0.64 -4.38 -10.69
C THR A 18 -1.89 -4.24 -9.84
N PHE A 19 -3.07 -4.46 -10.42
CA PHE A 19 -4.33 -4.44 -9.70
C PHE A 19 -4.37 -5.49 -8.59
N MET A 20 -3.99 -6.73 -8.88
CA MET A 20 -3.99 -7.82 -7.89
C MET A 20 -3.01 -7.56 -6.75
N MET A 21 -1.80 -7.08 -7.05
CA MET A 21 -0.80 -6.75 -6.02
C MET A 21 -1.24 -5.56 -5.16
N THR A 22 -1.85 -4.54 -5.78
CA THR A 22 -2.42 -3.39 -5.06
C THR A 22 -3.57 -3.84 -4.15
N ALA A 23 -4.48 -4.67 -4.68
CA ALA A 23 -5.58 -5.22 -3.91
C ALA A 23 -5.08 -6.07 -2.73
N CYS A 24 -4.05 -6.89 -2.93
CA CYS A 24 -3.42 -7.67 -1.87
C CYS A 24 -2.83 -6.77 -0.78
N ALA A 25 -2.07 -5.73 -1.15
CA ALA A 25 -1.50 -4.77 -0.20
C ALA A 25 -2.59 -4.05 0.61
N CYS A 26 -3.62 -3.54 -0.06
CA CYS A 26 -4.72 -2.81 0.58
C CYS A 26 -5.57 -3.73 1.48
N ALA A 27 -5.87 -4.95 1.03
CA ALA A 27 -6.62 -5.91 1.81
C ALA A 27 -5.83 -6.36 3.04
N GLY A 28 -4.54 -6.69 2.87
CA GLY A 28 -3.65 -7.06 3.97
C GLY A 28 -3.54 -5.97 5.02
N LEU A 29 -3.35 -4.71 4.60
CA LEU A 29 -3.33 -3.55 5.51
C LEU A 29 -4.67 -3.37 6.24
N SER A 30 -5.79 -3.49 5.53
CA SER A 30 -7.13 -3.35 6.13
C SER A 30 -7.39 -4.43 7.19
N VAL A 31 -7.01 -5.67 6.89
CA VAL A 31 -7.13 -6.79 7.83
C VAL A 31 -6.23 -6.58 9.03
N LEU A 32 -4.97 -6.19 8.84
CA LEU A 32 -4.03 -5.90 9.93
C LEU A 32 -4.55 -4.79 10.84
N ILE A 33 -5.05 -3.68 10.27
CA ILE A 33 -5.68 -2.59 11.03
C ILE A 33 -6.88 -3.12 11.82
N GLY A 34 -7.71 -3.97 11.22
CA GLY A 34 -8.85 -4.60 11.89
C GLY A 34 -8.45 -5.44 13.10
N VAL A 35 -7.37 -6.24 12.97
CA VAL A 35 -6.88 -7.12 14.04
C VAL A 35 -6.32 -6.33 15.23
N ILE A 36 -5.56 -5.26 14.99
CA ILE A 36 -4.92 -4.48 16.07
C ILE A 36 -5.86 -3.45 16.71
N SER A 37 -7.01 -3.18 16.09
CA SER A 37 -7.94 -2.17 16.58
C SER A 37 -8.70 -2.65 17.80
N THR A 38 -8.66 -1.84 18.86
CA THR A 38 -9.38 -2.12 20.12
C THR A 38 -10.89 -1.90 20.02
N SER A 39 -11.36 -1.19 18.98
CA SER A 39 -12.78 -0.93 18.72
C SER A 39 -13.03 -0.56 17.26
N SER A 40 -14.27 -0.69 16.80
CA SER A 40 -14.66 -0.32 15.42
C SER A 40 -14.41 1.16 15.11
N ARG A 41 -14.56 2.05 16.10
CA ARG A 41 -14.22 3.49 15.95
C ARG A 41 -12.74 3.69 15.67
N MET A 42 -11.88 2.95 16.37
CA MET A 42 -10.44 3.00 16.18
C MET A 42 -10.03 2.47 14.80
N THR A 43 -10.66 1.39 14.32
CA THR A 43 -10.44 0.85 12.96
C THR A 43 -10.71 1.89 11.88
N VAL A 44 -11.80 2.63 12.01
CA VAL A 44 -12.14 3.71 11.07
C VAL A 44 -11.09 4.82 11.11
N LEU A 45 -10.70 5.28 12.30
CA LEU A 45 -9.68 6.33 12.45
C LEU A 45 -8.34 5.93 11.82
N TRP A 46 -7.87 4.71 12.07
CA TRP A 46 -6.64 4.20 11.47
C TRP A 46 -6.73 4.12 9.95
N SER A 47 -7.85 3.61 9.42
CA SER A 47 -8.07 3.51 7.99
C SER A 47 -8.06 4.88 7.32
N GLN A 48 -8.69 5.89 7.93
CA GLN A 48 -8.69 7.26 7.42
C GLN A 48 -7.29 7.90 7.47
N LEU A 49 -6.54 7.65 8.55
CA LEU A 49 -5.17 8.15 8.69
C LEU A 49 -4.25 7.61 7.58
N VAL A 50 -4.48 6.38 7.09
CA VAL A 50 -3.73 5.82 5.95
C VAL A 50 -4.31 6.30 4.61
N PHE A 51 -5.64 6.36 4.50
CA PHE A 51 -6.33 6.66 3.25
C PHE A 51 -6.15 8.11 2.79
N ILE A 52 -6.28 9.09 3.70
CA ILE A 52 -6.19 10.51 3.34
C ILE A 52 -4.81 10.87 2.76
N PRO A 53 -3.67 10.51 3.40
CA PRO A 53 -2.36 10.70 2.80
C PRO A 53 -2.20 9.94 1.48
N SER A 54 -2.73 8.72 1.39
CA SER A 54 -2.68 7.92 0.16
C SER A 54 -3.41 8.59 -1.01
N MET A 55 -4.53 9.27 -0.75
CA MET A 55 -5.26 10.02 -1.77
C MET A 55 -4.48 11.25 -2.25
N ILE A 56 -3.86 12.00 -1.33
CA ILE A 56 -3.17 13.26 -1.64
C ILE A 56 -1.80 12.98 -2.27
N LEU A 57 -1.02 12.08 -1.68
CA LEU A 57 0.38 11.81 -2.01
C LEU A 57 0.58 10.59 -2.92
N GLY A 58 -0.48 9.83 -3.19
CA GLY A 58 -0.43 8.60 -4.00
C GLY A 58 -0.12 8.78 -5.48
N GLY A 59 0.19 10.01 -5.94
CA GLY A 59 0.51 10.27 -7.35
C GLY A 59 -0.71 10.51 -8.26
N MET A 60 -1.93 10.36 -7.73
CA MET A 60 -3.19 10.54 -8.49
C MET A 60 -3.60 12.01 -8.62
N MET A 61 -3.54 12.77 -7.51
CA MET A 61 -3.89 14.20 -7.49
C MET A 61 -2.70 15.10 -7.82
N LEU A 62 -1.52 14.72 -7.31
CA LEU A 62 -0.27 15.46 -7.48
C LEU A 62 0.79 14.47 -8.00
N PRO A 63 1.39 14.68 -9.19
CA PRO A 63 2.44 13.82 -9.69
C PRO A 63 3.59 13.70 -8.70
N PHE A 64 4.13 12.49 -8.53
CA PHE A 64 5.18 12.23 -7.54
C PHE A 64 6.44 13.09 -7.79
N SER A 65 6.81 13.27 -9.05
CA SER A 65 7.90 14.16 -9.50
C SER A 65 7.75 15.64 -9.13
N MET A 66 6.56 16.10 -8.74
CA MET A 66 6.33 17.47 -8.27
C MET A 66 6.41 17.60 -6.74
N LEU A 67 6.56 16.49 -6.00
CA LEU A 67 6.64 16.51 -4.55
C LEU A 67 8.03 16.99 -4.08
N PRO A 68 8.10 17.91 -3.09
CA PRO A 68 9.35 18.27 -2.43
C PRO A 68 10.04 17.04 -1.84
N GLY A 69 11.38 17.02 -1.81
CA GLY A 69 12.16 15.81 -1.50
C GLY A 69 11.86 15.11 -0.17
N ALA A 70 11.39 15.83 0.86
CA ALA A 70 10.97 15.19 2.12
C ALA A 70 9.59 14.51 1.97
N ILE A 71 8.67 15.15 1.23
CA ILE A 71 7.30 14.67 1.04
C ILE A 71 7.29 13.47 0.08
N SER A 72 8.14 13.46 -0.95
CA SER A 72 8.28 12.32 -1.85
C SER A 72 8.72 11.05 -1.11
N LYS A 73 9.65 11.16 -0.15
CA LYS A 73 10.05 10.03 0.71
C LYS A 73 8.91 9.51 1.59
N ILE A 74 8.09 10.41 2.13
CA ILE A 74 6.90 10.01 2.91
C ILE A 74 5.88 9.32 2.00
N ALA A 75 5.70 9.82 0.77
CA ALA A 75 4.80 9.20 -0.20
C ALA A 75 5.24 7.76 -0.54
N LEU A 76 6.54 7.46 -0.61
CA LEU A 76 7.04 6.10 -0.81
C LEU A 76 6.68 5.11 0.32
N LEU A 77 6.22 5.59 1.49
CA LEU A 77 5.67 4.73 2.55
C LEU A 77 4.25 4.23 2.25
N LEU A 78 3.60 4.79 1.23
CA LEU A 78 2.20 4.55 0.94
C LEU A 78 2.03 3.51 -0.19
N PRO A 79 1.15 2.51 -0.04
CA PRO A 79 0.85 1.56 -1.11
C PRO A 79 0.36 2.26 -2.39
N ALA A 80 -0.41 3.35 -2.24
CA ALA A 80 -0.96 4.09 -3.37
C ALA A 80 0.12 4.65 -4.29
N THR A 81 1.24 5.13 -3.74
CA THR A 81 2.36 5.69 -4.52
C THR A 81 3.02 4.62 -5.39
N HIS A 82 3.24 3.42 -4.83
CA HIS A 82 3.78 2.29 -5.59
C HIS A 82 2.78 1.78 -6.64
N ALA A 83 1.49 1.71 -6.29
CA ALA A 83 0.44 1.30 -7.21
C ALA A 83 0.36 2.24 -8.41
N MET A 84 0.36 3.55 -8.17
CA MET A 84 0.29 4.55 -9.24
C MET A 84 1.54 4.50 -10.13
N ASN A 85 2.73 4.35 -9.54
CA ASN A 85 3.97 4.21 -10.30
C ASN A 85 3.96 2.96 -11.21
N ALA A 86 3.51 1.82 -10.68
CA ALA A 86 3.37 0.57 -11.44
C ALA A 86 2.32 0.68 -12.55
N PHE A 87 1.15 1.27 -12.28
CA PHE A 87 0.12 1.48 -13.31
C PHE A 87 0.62 2.38 -14.43
N ARG A 88 1.30 3.49 -14.10
CA ARG A 88 1.87 4.40 -15.10
C ARG A 88 2.92 3.70 -15.95
N GLY A 89 3.92 3.09 -15.31
CA GLY A 89 5.07 2.49 -15.99
C GLY A 89 4.75 1.21 -16.77
N LEU A 90 4.00 0.28 -16.17
CA LEU A 90 3.83 -1.05 -16.73
C LEU A 90 2.52 -1.21 -17.50
N ALA A 91 1.42 -0.63 -17.02
CA ALA A 91 0.11 -0.80 -17.65
C ALA A 91 -0.18 0.26 -18.73
N GLN A 92 0.23 1.51 -18.50
CA GLN A 92 -0.04 2.64 -19.40
C GLN A 92 1.15 3.03 -20.29
N ASN A 93 2.33 2.43 -20.08
CA ASN A 93 3.57 2.76 -20.78
C ASN A 93 3.92 4.26 -20.73
N LEU A 94 3.54 4.91 -19.63
CA LEU A 94 3.91 6.29 -19.30
C LEU A 94 5.24 6.29 -18.56
N THR A 95 5.87 7.46 -18.48
CA THR A 95 7.07 7.63 -17.64
C THR A 95 6.74 7.34 -16.18
N ALA A 96 7.35 6.27 -15.65
CA ALA A 96 7.36 5.95 -14.24
C ALA A 96 8.31 6.91 -13.50
N ASP A 97 7.95 7.32 -12.29
CA ASP A 97 8.78 8.20 -11.48
C ASP A 97 9.99 7.43 -10.88
N PHE A 98 9.85 6.12 -10.69
CA PHE A 98 10.90 5.20 -10.23
C PHE A 98 10.65 3.77 -10.74
N ASN A 99 11.52 2.80 -10.40
CA ASN A 99 11.43 1.44 -10.96
C ASN A 99 10.05 0.78 -10.67
N PRO A 100 9.23 0.51 -11.70
CA PRO A 100 7.86 0.06 -11.50
C PRO A 100 7.75 -1.43 -11.16
N ILE A 101 8.73 -2.25 -11.54
CA ILE A 101 8.80 -3.65 -11.10
C ILE A 101 9.14 -3.70 -9.61
N GLY A 102 10.03 -2.82 -9.14
CA GLY A 102 10.31 -2.66 -7.72
C GLY A 102 9.05 -2.29 -6.91
N SER A 103 8.20 -1.41 -7.45
CA SER A 103 6.89 -1.08 -6.86
C SER A 103 6.00 -2.30 -6.68
N LEU A 104 5.92 -3.18 -7.70
CA LEU A 104 5.17 -4.43 -7.63
C LEU A 104 5.68 -5.36 -6.53
N ILE A 105 7.01 -5.52 -6.44
CA ILE A 105 7.64 -6.36 -5.42
C ILE A 105 7.33 -5.82 -4.02
N ILE A 106 7.40 -4.51 -3.82
CA ILE A 106 7.09 -3.86 -2.53
C ILE A 106 5.63 -4.06 -2.15
N LEU A 107 4.69 -3.87 -3.09
CA LEU A 107 3.27 -4.11 -2.86
C LEU A 107 2.97 -5.56 -2.48
N LEU A 108 3.60 -6.51 -3.17
CA LEU A 108 3.43 -7.92 -2.85
C LEU A 108 4.02 -8.24 -1.47
N ALA A 109 5.25 -7.80 -1.21
CA ALA A 109 5.93 -8.04 0.06
C ALA A 109 5.16 -7.43 1.23
N SER A 110 4.64 -6.21 1.09
CA SER A 110 3.85 -5.56 2.12
C SER A 110 2.50 -6.23 2.35
N GLY A 111 1.81 -6.66 1.29
CA GLY A 111 0.57 -7.42 1.41
C GLY A 111 0.77 -8.75 2.15
N VAL A 112 1.77 -9.53 1.74
CA VAL A 112 2.11 -10.81 2.39
C VAL A 112 2.51 -10.62 3.86
N LEU A 113 3.36 -9.62 4.15
CA LEU A 113 3.73 -9.32 5.53
C LEU A 113 2.54 -8.84 6.36
N ALA A 114 1.65 -8.02 5.79
CA ALA A 114 0.46 -7.54 6.48
C ALA A 114 -0.47 -8.70 6.86
N PHE A 115 -0.71 -9.64 5.95
CA PHE A 115 -1.48 -10.85 6.24
C PHE A 115 -0.79 -11.74 7.27
N GLY A 116 0.53 -11.95 7.16
CA GLY A 116 1.29 -12.72 8.14
C GLY A 116 1.22 -12.12 9.55
N LEU A 117 1.41 -10.81 9.66
CA LEU A 117 1.28 -10.07 10.92
C LEU A 117 -0.15 -10.10 11.46
N ALA A 118 -1.14 -9.99 10.58
CA ALA A 118 -2.54 -10.06 10.99
C ALA A 118 -2.88 -11.43 11.57
N ILE A 119 -2.44 -12.52 10.94
CA ILE A 119 -2.63 -13.88 11.47
C ILE A 119 -1.90 -14.05 12.80
N TYR A 120 -0.66 -13.54 12.91
CA TYR A 120 0.15 -13.65 14.11
C TYR A 120 -0.43 -12.86 15.30
N LEU A 121 -0.90 -11.63 15.07
CA LEU A 121 -1.47 -10.76 16.11
C LEU A 121 -2.94 -11.09 16.40
N PHE A 122 -3.60 -11.90 15.56
CA PHE A 122 -4.98 -12.29 15.75
C PHE A 122 -5.11 -13.14 17.01
N ASN A 123 -5.84 -12.59 17.99
CA ASN A 123 -6.07 -13.31 19.24
C ASN A 123 -7.15 -14.38 19.02
N TRP A 124 -6.70 -15.64 18.93
CA TRP A 124 -7.56 -16.80 18.72
C TRP A 124 -8.46 -17.10 19.93
N ASP A 125 -8.06 -16.68 21.13
CA ASP A 125 -8.79 -17.01 22.36
C ASP A 125 -9.37 -15.75 23.02
N ARG A 126 -10.66 -15.51 22.74
CA ARG A 126 -11.40 -14.37 23.30
C ARG A 126 -11.59 -14.48 24.82
N ARG A 127 -11.31 -15.64 25.44
CA ARG A 127 -11.52 -15.91 26.88
C ARG A 127 -10.25 -15.77 27.72
N ASN A 128 -9.07 -15.89 27.12
CA ASN A 128 -7.81 -15.59 27.79
C ASN A 128 -7.26 -14.26 27.26
N ALA A 129 -7.29 -13.23 28.12
CA ALA A 129 -6.88 -11.87 27.83
C ALA A 129 -5.35 -11.69 27.67
N SER A 130 -4.66 -12.65 27.06
CA SER A 130 -3.26 -12.53 26.67
C SER A 130 -3.22 -12.13 25.19
N GLN A 131 -2.95 -10.87 24.89
CA GLN A 131 -2.64 -10.48 23.51
C GLN A 131 -1.36 -11.24 23.09
N PRO A 132 -1.37 -12.02 21.98
CA PRO A 132 -0.22 -12.84 21.59
C PRO A 132 1.02 -12.03 21.20
N GLY A 133 0.90 -10.71 21.00
CA GLY A 133 2.02 -9.82 20.72
C GLY A 133 1.70 -8.34 20.98
N HIS A 134 2.75 -7.52 21.08
CA HIS A 134 2.61 -6.08 21.27
C HIS A 134 2.12 -5.43 19.96
N PRO A 135 1.08 -4.56 19.98
CA PRO A 135 0.50 -3.96 18.77
C PRO A 135 1.51 -3.15 17.92
N LEU A 136 2.62 -2.70 18.52
CA LEU A 136 3.75 -2.09 17.79
C LEU A 136 4.36 -3.00 16.71
N MET A 137 4.21 -4.33 16.82
CA MET A 137 4.67 -5.26 15.78
C MET A 137 3.98 -4.99 14.44
N ALA A 138 2.79 -4.39 14.42
CA ALA A 138 2.13 -4.00 13.16
C ALA A 138 2.92 -2.94 12.38
N LEU A 139 3.78 -2.14 13.02
CA LEU A 139 4.66 -1.20 12.32
C LEU A 139 5.65 -1.89 11.38
N LEU A 140 5.92 -3.19 11.60
CA LEU A 140 6.77 -3.99 10.70
C LEU A 140 6.20 -4.07 9.28
N VAL A 141 4.90 -3.83 9.10
CA VAL A 141 4.28 -3.75 7.76
C VAL A 141 4.86 -2.62 6.91
N LEU A 142 5.48 -1.62 7.54
CA LEU A 142 6.14 -0.51 6.84
C LEU A 142 7.51 -0.90 6.30
N LEU A 143 8.11 -2.00 6.75
CA LEU A 143 9.49 -2.38 6.37
C LEU A 143 9.71 -2.48 4.86
N PRO A 144 8.85 -3.14 4.05
CA PRO A 144 9.06 -3.21 2.61
C PRO A 144 9.06 -1.83 1.96
N TYR A 145 8.23 -0.91 2.47
CA TYR A 145 8.17 0.45 1.95
C TYR A 145 9.41 1.26 2.35
N VAL A 146 9.86 1.14 3.60
CA VAL A 146 11.10 1.79 4.08
C VAL A 146 12.31 1.30 3.29
N ILE A 147 12.42 -0.02 3.07
CA ILE A 147 13.46 -0.61 2.22
C ILE A 147 13.33 -0.07 0.79
N GLY A 148 12.10 0.01 0.29
CA GLY A 148 11.78 0.60 -1.01
C GLY A 148 12.31 2.02 -1.19
N ILE A 149 12.29 2.85 -0.13
CA ILE A 149 12.87 4.20 -0.19
C ILE A 149 14.34 4.15 -0.59
N PHE A 150 15.14 3.22 -0.07
CA PHE A 150 16.58 3.15 -0.38
C PHE A 150 16.90 2.45 -1.70
N ILE A 151 16.03 1.52 -2.13
CA ILE A 151 16.25 0.75 -3.36
C ILE A 151 15.76 1.53 -4.60
N LEU A 152 14.73 2.35 -4.45
CA LEU A 152 14.06 3.04 -5.56
C LEU A 152 14.42 4.53 -5.69
N SER A 153 15.06 5.13 -4.68
CA SER A 153 15.54 6.51 -4.70
C SER A 153 16.83 6.70 -5.49
#